data_AF-A0A838IGE4-F1
#
_entry.id   AF-A0A838IGE4-F1
#
_cell.length_a   1.000
_cell.length_b   1.000
_cell.length_c   1.000
_cell.angle_alpha   90.00
_cell.angle_beta   90.00
_cell.angle_gamma   90.00
#
_symmetry.space_group_name_H-M   'P 1'
#
loop_
_entity.id
_entity.type
_entity.pdbx_description
1 polymer ?
#
loop_
_entity_poly.entity_id
_entity_poly.type
_entity_poly.pdbx_seq_one_letter_code
_entity_poly.pdbx_strand_id
1 'polypeptide(L)'
;MRLFLLCALLASIALPSLAAAAEPMATRSLSTTLDNYFTRGHTEPGVGKSLALLAKDGARLGDVLSVELLESQRAAVVEVELVHQNRRLRYPVKLTRAATCEPWQLAWVPAESYTRALLNLARSGALPTTRDAPAWAQEQRLVAFPIIVTRQQYTTPFGDIVIDAKGPAALATPEELARHAQRWVRDILESAPAPAGIDLIVDARVSWRTVTSTLMAAAAVGFYRVHLITNDVSDGAVCSVVANSPIFEAERLPANMKMLVVAMYPITVAAGAPRQLGFRIALDEQIFKAELAACDEEMSFCATTPEEFATRFDSLVNDSRELATAAATHVIFATLPNASLQTALDYMLATARAMRLDQEKVFMGFIQK
;
A
#
# COMPACT_ATOMS: atom_id res chain seq x y z
N MET A 1 52.78 9.30 3.12
CA MET A 1 53.50 8.58 2.05
C MET A 1 53.32 7.09 2.28
N ARG A 2 52.56 6.42 1.38
CA ARG A 2 52.60 5.01 0.94
C ARG A 2 52.47 3.89 2.01
N LEU A 3 51.37 3.10 1.99
CA LEU A 3 51.20 1.83 1.22
C LEU A 3 52.22 0.74 1.69
N PHE A 4 51.91 -0.53 2.01
CA PHE A 4 50.85 -1.45 1.57
C PHE A 4 50.91 -2.76 2.40
N LEU A 5 49.75 -3.42 2.57
CA LEU A 5 49.42 -4.86 2.45
C LEU A 5 50.27 -5.91 3.24
N LEU A 6 49.77 -7.05 3.73
CA LEU A 6 48.86 -8.04 3.15
C LEU A 6 48.65 -9.15 4.20
N CYS A 7 47.42 -9.63 4.43
CA CYS A 7 47.08 -11.05 4.70
C CYS A 7 45.66 -11.15 5.29
N ALA A 8 44.67 -11.21 4.42
CA ALA A 8 43.44 -11.95 4.69
C ALA A 8 42.99 -12.56 3.36
N LEU A 9 43.40 -13.81 3.15
CA LEU A 9 42.98 -14.64 2.03
C LEU A 9 41.47 -14.91 2.12
N LEU A 10 40.78 -14.50 1.06
CA LEU A 10 39.85 -15.31 0.27
C LEU A 10 39.27 -16.56 0.95
N ALA A 11 38.01 -16.43 1.38
CA ALA A 11 37.04 -17.53 1.37
C ALA A 11 35.68 -16.98 0.90
N SER A 12 35.63 -16.53 -0.36
CA SER A 12 34.38 -16.43 -1.11
C SER A 12 33.88 -17.84 -1.41
N ILE A 13 33.15 -18.44 -0.46
CA ILE A 13 32.22 -19.52 -0.78
C ILE A 13 30.94 -18.83 -1.21
N ALA A 14 30.84 -18.58 -2.51
CA ALA A 14 29.55 -18.41 -3.16
C ALA A 14 28.78 -19.71 -2.92
N LEU A 15 27.82 -19.68 -2.00
CA LEU A 15 26.72 -20.63 -1.97
C LEU A 15 25.74 -20.16 -3.04
N PRO A 16 25.70 -20.77 -4.24
CA PRO A 16 24.60 -20.53 -5.14
C PRO A 16 23.33 -20.98 -4.43
N SER A 17 22.42 -20.02 -4.27
CA SER A 17 21.01 -20.19 -3.98
C SER A 17 20.47 -21.56 -4.45
N LEU A 18 20.27 -22.46 -3.50
CA LEU A 18 19.48 -23.68 -3.66
C LEU A 18 17.97 -23.38 -3.76
N ALA A 19 17.56 -22.10 -3.82
CA ALA A 19 16.16 -21.71 -3.90
C ALA A 19 15.56 -21.90 -5.31
N ALA A 20 16.38 -21.85 -6.37
CA ALA A 20 15.86 -21.75 -7.74
C ALA A 20 15.28 -23.06 -8.34
N ALA A 21 15.51 -24.23 -7.72
CA ALA A 21 15.04 -25.52 -8.26
C ALA A 21 13.81 -26.11 -7.51
N ALA A 22 13.48 -25.61 -6.32
CA ALA A 22 12.33 -26.09 -5.53
C ALA A 22 11.02 -25.34 -5.84
N GLU A 23 11.10 -24.17 -6.46
CA GLU A 23 9.97 -23.26 -6.74
C GLU A 23 8.89 -23.81 -7.71
N PRO A 24 9.23 -24.45 -8.86
CA PRO A 24 8.19 -24.87 -9.81
C PRO A 24 7.40 -26.12 -9.36
N MET A 25 7.99 -26.99 -8.54
CA MET A 25 7.28 -28.14 -7.96
C MET A 25 6.41 -27.74 -6.76
N ALA A 26 6.90 -26.82 -5.93
CA ALA A 26 6.12 -26.29 -4.80
C ALA A 26 4.88 -25.53 -5.30
N THR A 27 5.03 -24.63 -6.27
CA THR A 27 3.92 -23.83 -6.83
C THR A 27 2.85 -24.68 -7.52
N ARG A 28 3.22 -25.71 -8.30
CA ARG A 28 2.25 -26.65 -8.90
C ARG A 28 1.48 -27.46 -7.87
N SER A 29 2.18 -27.94 -6.82
CA SER A 29 1.55 -28.66 -5.72
C SER A 29 0.57 -27.75 -4.95
N LEU A 30 0.97 -26.51 -4.67
CA LEU A 30 0.14 -25.50 -4.00
C LEU A 30 -1.12 -25.17 -4.82
N SER A 31 -0.97 -24.90 -6.13
CA SER A 31 -2.09 -24.62 -7.04
C SER A 31 -3.08 -25.79 -7.08
N THR A 32 -2.58 -27.03 -7.20
CA THR A 32 -3.43 -28.23 -7.19
C THR A 32 -4.17 -28.40 -5.86
N THR A 33 -3.50 -28.15 -4.73
CA THR A 33 -4.15 -28.17 -3.41
C THR A 33 -5.28 -27.15 -3.36
N LEU A 34 -5.03 -25.91 -3.75
CA LEU A 34 -6.00 -24.82 -3.70
C LEU A 34 -7.21 -25.08 -4.60
N ASP A 35 -6.98 -25.56 -5.82
CA ASP A 35 -8.04 -25.95 -6.75
C ASP A 35 -8.91 -27.06 -6.19
N ASN A 36 -8.32 -28.07 -5.53
CA ASN A 36 -9.07 -29.13 -4.88
C ASN A 36 -9.95 -28.60 -3.74
N TYR A 37 -9.45 -27.71 -2.89
CA TYR A 37 -10.25 -27.09 -1.82
C TYR A 37 -11.38 -26.22 -2.39
N PHE A 38 -11.11 -25.45 -3.46
CA PHE A 38 -12.07 -24.57 -4.09
C PHE A 38 -13.20 -25.34 -4.81
N THR A 39 -12.85 -26.39 -5.55
CA THR A 39 -13.80 -27.16 -6.36
C THR A 39 -14.55 -28.23 -5.57
N ARG A 40 -13.88 -28.91 -4.62
CA ARG A 40 -14.46 -30.03 -3.88
C ARG A 40 -15.08 -29.64 -2.54
N GLY A 41 -14.91 -28.39 -2.10
CA GLY A 41 -15.57 -27.86 -0.91
C GLY A 41 -15.24 -28.65 0.36
N HIS A 42 -13.96 -28.92 0.63
CA HIS A 42 -13.58 -29.74 1.77
C HIS A 42 -14.05 -29.15 3.11
N THR A 43 -14.53 -30.07 3.94
CA THR A 43 -15.50 -29.93 5.04
C THR A 43 -14.84 -29.71 6.40
N GLU A 44 -13.71 -29.00 6.47
CA GLU A 44 -13.25 -28.54 7.79
C GLU A 44 -14.18 -27.42 8.28
N PRO A 45 -14.72 -27.52 9.52
CA PRO A 45 -15.66 -26.52 10.05
C PRO A 45 -15.04 -25.11 10.06
N GLY A 46 -15.47 -24.24 9.16
CA GLY A 46 -15.07 -22.82 9.11
C GLY A 46 -14.35 -22.41 7.82
N VAL A 47 -13.38 -23.20 7.35
CA VAL A 47 -12.56 -22.90 6.15
C VAL A 47 -13.40 -23.00 4.86
N GLY A 48 -14.34 -23.94 4.80
CA GLY A 48 -15.17 -24.14 3.61
C GLY A 48 -16.14 -23.01 3.30
N LYS A 49 -16.52 -22.16 4.27
CA LYS A 49 -17.56 -21.12 4.06
C LYS A 49 -17.11 -19.98 3.16
N SER A 50 -15.90 -19.44 3.38
CA SER A 50 -15.37 -18.34 2.57
C SER A 50 -15.09 -18.79 1.13
N LEU A 51 -14.50 -19.97 0.94
CA LEU A 51 -14.26 -20.52 -0.39
C LEU A 51 -15.56 -20.86 -1.13
N ALA A 52 -16.54 -21.43 -0.43
CA ALA A 52 -17.87 -21.67 -1.00
C ALA A 52 -18.57 -20.37 -1.40
N LEU A 53 -18.40 -19.29 -0.62
CA LEU A 53 -18.92 -17.97 -0.98
C LEU A 53 -18.28 -17.45 -2.27
N LEU A 54 -16.95 -17.55 -2.42
CA LEU A 54 -16.25 -17.17 -3.66
C LEU A 54 -16.84 -17.90 -4.88
N ALA A 55 -16.95 -19.23 -4.80
CA ALA A 55 -17.50 -20.04 -5.88
C ALA A 55 -18.97 -19.68 -6.18
N LYS A 56 -19.79 -19.52 -5.14
CA LYS A 56 -21.21 -19.14 -5.26
C LYS A 56 -21.40 -17.79 -5.96
N ASP A 57 -20.52 -16.83 -5.68
CA ASP A 57 -20.57 -15.49 -6.26
C ASP A 57 -19.90 -15.38 -7.64
N GLY A 58 -19.49 -16.50 -8.22
CA GLY A 58 -18.95 -16.61 -9.57
C GLY A 58 -17.47 -16.23 -9.69
N ALA A 59 -16.74 -16.16 -8.58
CA ALA A 59 -15.28 -16.02 -8.61
C ALA A 59 -14.63 -17.35 -8.97
N ARG A 60 -13.44 -17.30 -9.56
CA ARG A 60 -12.60 -18.47 -9.86
C ARG A 60 -11.20 -18.22 -9.33
N LEU A 61 -10.52 -19.27 -8.89
CA LEU A 61 -9.08 -19.19 -8.65
C LEU A 61 -8.35 -19.08 -9.99
N GLY A 62 -7.36 -18.20 -10.03
CA GLY A 62 -6.39 -18.09 -11.10
C GLY A 62 -5.03 -18.60 -10.64
N ASP A 63 -3.97 -17.89 -11.05
CA ASP A 63 -2.60 -18.26 -10.71
C ASP A 63 -2.25 -18.02 -9.23
N VAL A 64 -1.22 -18.73 -8.76
CA VAL A 64 -0.53 -18.38 -7.51
C VAL A 64 0.35 -17.16 -7.77
N LEU A 65 0.10 -16.06 -7.07
CA LEU A 65 0.75 -14.77 -7.31
C LEU A 65 1.99 -14.57 -6.45
N SER A 66 1.96 -15.05 -5.21
CA SER A 66 3.08 -14.96 -4.27
C SER A 66 3.05 -16.14 -3.30
N VAL A 67 4.23 -16.63 -2.92
CA VAL A 67 4.42 -17.69 -1.93
C VAL A 67 5.54 -17.28 -0.99
N GLU A 68 5.22 -17.21 0.29
CA GLU A 68 6.18 -16.98 1.36
C GLU A 68 6.24 -18.21 2.25
N LEU A 69 7.38 -18.93 2.21
CA LEU A 69 7.66 -20.01 3.15
C LEU A 69 8.07 -19.41 4.49
N LEU A 70 7.35 -19.77 5.56
CA LEU A 70 7.63 -19.29 6.90
C LEU A 70 8.82 -20.05 7.52
N GLU A 71 9.36 -19.52 8.62
CA GLU A 71 10.59 -20.00 9.26
C GLU A 71 10.59 -21.52 9.54
N SER A 72 9.45 -22.07 9.96
CA SER A 72 9.29 -23.50 10.22
C SER A 72 9.42 -24.39 8.97
N GLN A 73 9.34 -23.80 7.76
CA GLN A 73 9.20 -24.46 6.45
C GLN A 73 8.04 -25.44 6.35
N ARG A 74 7.17 -25.49 7.36
CA ARG A 74 5.96 -26.31 7.43
C ARG A 74 4.70 -25.48 7.22
N ALA A 75 4.85 -24.17 7.10
CA ALA A 75 3.80 -23.24 6.78
C ALA A 75 4.21 -22.34 5.61
N ALA A 76 3.23 -21.98 4.80
CA ALA A 76 3.37 -21.02 3.72
C ALA A 76 2.19 -20.04 3.75
N VAL A 77 2.48 -18.77 3.50
CA VAL A 77 1.45 -17.77 3.22
C VAL A 77 1.45 -17.54 1.72
N VAL A 78 0.28 -17.59 1.10
CA VAL A 78 0.13 -17.57 -0.35
C VAL A 78 -0.90 -16.53 -0.74
N GLU A 79 -0.61 -15.73 -1.75
CA GLU A 79 -1.62 -14.92 -2.45
C GLU A 79 -2.05 -15.67 -3.70
N VAL A 80 -3.35 -15.94 -3.80
CA VAL A 80 -3.96 -16.52 -4.98
C VAL A 80 -4.70 -15.44 -5.75
N GLU A 81 -4.66 -15.54 -7.06
CA GLU A 81 -5.50 -14.75 -7.91
C GLU A 81 -6.97 -15.18 -7.76
N LEU A 82 -7.84 -14.19 -7.56
CA LEU A 82 -9.27 -14.35 -7.76
C LEU A 82 -9.67 -13.62 -9.04
N VAL A 83 -10.16 -14.38 -10.00
CA VAL A 83 -10.82 -13.84 -11.19
C VAL A 83 -12.30 -13.71 -10.90
N HIS A 84 -12.80 -12.49 -10.84
CA HIS A 84 -14.22 -12.19 -10.66
C HIS A 84 -14.67 -11.20 -11.73
N GLN A 85 -15.57 -11.65 -12.60
CA GLN A 85 -15.93 -10.90 -13.81
C GLN A 85 -14.68 -10.63 -14.67
N ASN A 86 -14.38 -9.36 -14.96
CA ASN A 86 -13.16 -8.93 -15.64
C ASN A 86 -12.08 -8.42 -14.67
N ARG A 87 -12.25 -8.62 -13.36
CA ARG A 87 -11.31 -8.15 -12.33
C ARG A 87 -10.43 -9.28 -11.84
N ARG A 88 -9.16 -8.95 -11.62
CA ARG A 88 -8.13 -9.83 -11.06
C ARG A 88 -7.75 -9.27 -9.69
N LEU A 89 -8.03 -10.03 -8.64
CA LEU A 89 -7.85 -9.63 -7.24
C LEU A 89 -6.85 -10.54 -6.55
N ARG A 90 -6.27 -10.09 -5.44
CA ARG A 90 -5.44 -10.94 -4.58
C ARG A 90 -6.22 -11.43 -3.37
N TYR A 91 -6.04 -12.69 -3.02
CA TYR A 91 -6.67 -13.30 -1.85
C TYR A 91 -5.63 -14.10 -1.06
N PRO A 92 -5.32 -13.72 0.19
CA PRO A 92 -4.33 -14.42 0.97
C PRO A 92 -4.92 -15.71 1.56
N VAL A 93 -4.10 -16.74 1.66
CA VAL A 93 -4.41 -18.00 2.36
C VAL A 93 -3.16 -18.49 3.09
N LYS A 94 -3.34 -19.31 4.13
CA LYS A 94 -2.23 -19.99 4.81
C LYS A 94 -2.35 -21.49 4.63
N LEU A 95 -1.24 -22.11 4.26
CA LEU A 95 -1.12 -23.54 4.03
C LEU A 95 -0.13 -24.12 5.03
N THR A 96 -0.36 -25.36 5.46
CA THR A 96 0.55 -26.10 6.34
C THR A 96 0.79 -27.52 5.81
N ARG A 97 1.84 -28.17 6.31
CA ARG A 97 2.16 -29.58 6.06
C ARG A 97 2.78 -30.19 7.31
N ALA A 98 2.51 -31.45 7.63
CA ALA A 98 3.08 -32.04 8.85
C ALA A 98 4.59 -32.31 8.71
N ALA A 99 5.04 -32.67 7.50
CA ALA A 99 6.45 -32.82 7.14
C ALA A 99 6.76 -32.23 5.76
N THR A 100 8.04 -32.00 5.45
CA THR A 100 8.47 -31.35 4.19
C THR A 100 8.12 -32.15 2.92
N CYS A 101 7.97 -33.47 3.04
CA CYS A 101 7.59 -34.35 1.94
C CYS A 101 6.07 -34.59 1.85
N GLU A 102 5.29 -34.06 2.79
CA GLU A 102 3.84 -34.23 2.82
C GLU A 102 3.11 -33.15 2.00
N PRO A 103 1.89 -33.45 1.52
CA PRO A 103 1.10 -32.49 0.77
C PRO A 103 0.71 -31.28 1.64
N TRP A 104 0.62 -30.12 0.99
CA TRP A 104 0.07 -28.92 1.61
C TRP A 104 -1.42 -29.07 1.90
N GLN A 105 -1.84 -28.55 3.05
CA GLN A 105 -3.21 -28.49 3.53
C GLN A 105 -3.59 -27.03 3.81
N LEU A 106 -4.85 -26.69 3.58
CA LEU A 106 -5.37 -25.36 3.84
C LEU A 106 -5.62 -25.17 5.33
N ALA A 107 -4.80 -24.33 5.96
CA ALA A 107 -4.85 -24.09 7.40
C ALA A 107 -5.71 -22.88 7.76
N TRP A 108 -5.77 -21.88 6.88
CA TRP A 108 -6.55 -20.67 7.13
C TRP A 108 -6.95 -19.96 5.84
N VAL A 109 -8.12 -19.32 5.90
CA VAL A 109 -8.65 -18.40 4.88
C VAL A 109 -9.24 -17.17 5.57
N PRO A 110 -9.32 -16.02 4.87
CA PRO A 110 -10.02 -14.84 5.33
C PRO A 110 -11.45 -15.11 5.77
N ALA A 111 -11.93 -14.32 6.73
CA ALA A 111 -13.31 -14.32 7.19
C ALA A 111 -14.31 -14.07 6.05
N GLU A 112 -15.55 -14.51 6.23
CA GLU A 112 -16.62 -14.35 5.24
C GLU A 112 -16.89 -12.86 4.93
N SER A 113 -16.81 -11.99 5.94
CA SER A 113 -17.04 -10.55 5.75
C SER A 113 -16.00 -9.92 4.82
N TYR A 114 -14.72 -10.29 4.96
CA TYR A 114 -13.66 -9.88 4.04
C TYR A 114 -13.90 -10.36 2.62
N THR A 115 -14.24 -11.64 2.48
CA THR A 115 -14.53 -12.25 1.18
C THR A 115 -15.69 -11.52 0.49
N ARG A 116 -16.77 -11.25 1.21
CA ARG A 116 -17.93 -10.50 0.72
C ARG A 116 -17.56 -9.05 0.36
N ALA A 117 -16.79 -8.38 1.21
CA ALA A 117 -16.36 -7.01 0.96
C ALA A 117 -15.48 -6.91 -0.29
N LEU A 118 -14.54 -7.85 -0.48
CA LEU A 118 -13.66 -7.90 -1.65
C LEU A 118 -14.46 -8.08 -2.96
N LEU A 119 -15.42 -9.01 -2.98
CA LEU A 119 -16.30 -9.23 -4.13
C LEU A 119 -17.24 -8.05 -4.40
N ASN A 120 -17.78 -7.43 -3.35
CA ASN A 120 -18.60 -6.22 -3.49
C ASN A 120 -17.80 -5.07 -4.08
N LEU A 121 -16.54 -4.93 -3.66
CA LEU A 121 -15.65 -3.90 -4.16
C LEU A 121 -15.36 -4.09 -5.66
N ALA A 122 -15.08 -5.32 -6.08
CA ALA A 122 -14.88 -5.66 -7.49
C ALA A 122 -16.08 -5.28 -8.38
N ARG A 123 -17.31 -5.30 -7.83
CA ARG A 123 -18.54 -4.91 -8.54
C ARG A 123 -18.86 -3.42 -8.48
N SER A 124 -18.45 -2.74 -7.41
CA SER A 124 -18.97 -1.39 -7.07
C SER A 124 -18.31 -0.25 -7.83
N GLY A 125 -17.11 -0.45 -8.39
CA GLY A 125 -16.32 0.64 -8.98
C GLY A 125 -15.91 1.72 -7.99
N ALA A 126 -15.99 1.45 -6.68
CA ALA A 126 -15.77 2.44 -5.63
C ALA A 126 -14.30 2.80 -5.37
N LEU A 127 -13.36 2.05 -5.96
CA LEU A 127 -11.92 2.34 -5.84
C LEU A 127 -11.57 3.69 -6.49
N PRO A 128 -10.55 4.40 -5.96
CA PRO A 128 -9.97 5.53 -6.65
C PRO A 128 -9.43 5.11 -8.01
N THR A 129 -9.41 6.03 -8.96
CA THR A 129 -8.94 5.79 -10.33
C THR A 129 -7.54 6.34 -10.55
N THR A 130 -6.73 5.64 -11.32
CA THR A 130 -5.40 6.09 -11.76
C THR A 130 -5.19 5.74 -13.23
N ARG A 131 -4.14 6.29 -13.84
CA ARG A 131 -3.75 5.96 -15.21
C ARG A 131 -2.36 5.35 -15.18
N ASP A 132 -2.17 4.29 -15.97
CA ASP A 132 -0.89 3.64 -16.22
C ASP A 132 -0.28 3.00 -14.94
N ALA A 133 -1.11 2.69 -13.95
CA ALA A 133 -0.67 1.99 -12.76
C ALA A 133 -0.51 0.48 -13.05
N PRO A 134 0.53 -0.19 -12.51
CA PRO A 134 0.69 -1.63 -12.67
C PRO A 134 -0.53 -2.40 -12.21
N ALA A 135 -0.87 -3.47 -12.94
CA ALA A 135 -1.96 -4.35 -12.55
C ALA A 135 -1.67 -4.98 -11.19
N TRP A 136 -2.62 -4.89 -10.25
CA TRP A 136 -2.42 -5.32 -8.87
C TRP A 136 -2.04 -6.80 -8.80
N ALA A 137 -2.70 -7.66 -9.57
CA ALA A 137 -2.39 -9.10 -9.61
C ALA A 137 -0.99 -9.43 -10.17
N GLN A 138 -0.31 -8.49 -10.84
CA GLN A 138 1.00 -8.75 -11.48
C GLN A 138 2.19 -8.28 -10.64
N GLU A 139 1.97 -7.55 -9.54
CA GLU A 139 3.08 -7.12 -8.67
C GLU A 139 3.87 -8.31 -8.08
N GLN A 140 5.19 -8.25 -8.22
CA GLN A 140 6.12 -9.21 -7.62
C GLN A 140 6.48 -8.74 -6.21
N ARG A 141 5.83 -9.30 -5.19
CA ARG A 141 6.04 -8.91 -3.79
C ARG A 141 5.70 -10.03 -2.81
N LEU A 142 6.10 -9.85 -1.55
CA LEU A 142 5.64 -10.68 -0.43
C LEU A 142 4.14 -10.47 -0.16
N VAL A 143 3.55 -11.39 0.58
CA VAL A 143 2.13 -11.35 0.91
C VAL A 143 1.85 -10.16 1.83
N ALA A 144 0.98 -9.27 1.38
CA ALA A 144 0.64 -8.07 2.13
C ALA A 144 -0.50 -8.35 3.11
N PHE A 145 -0.63 -7.52 4.15
CA PHE A 145 -1.84 -7.50 4.98
C PHE A 145 -2.93 -6.66 4.28
N PRO A 146 -4.03 -7.26 3.80
CA PRO A 146 -5.03 -6.49 3.08
C PRO A 146 -6.06 -5.86 4.03
N ILE A 147 -6.38 -4.60 3.78
CA ILE A 147 -7.34 -3.82 4.56
C ILE A 147 -8.31 -3.15 3.59
N ILE A 148 -9.59 -3.49 3.68
CA ILE A 148 -10.66 -2.82 2.94
C ILE A 148 -11.20 -1.69 3.82
N VAL A 149 -11.23 -0.46 3.29
CA VAL A 149 -11.66 0.72 4.04
C VAL A 149 -12.83 1.38 3.34
N THR A 150 -13.93 1.50 4.08
CA THR A 150 -15.12 2.25 3.66
C THR A 150 -15.31 3.44 4.59
N ARG A 151 -16.37 4.23 4.36
CA ARG A 151 -16.69 5.37 5.23
C ARG A 151 -17.11 4.98 6.65
N GLN A 152 -17.54 3.73 6.86
CA GLN A 152 -18.17 3.29 8.12
C GLN A 152 -17.43 2.14 8.80
N GLN A 153 -16.56 1.44 8.08
CA GLN A 153 -15.88 0.26 8.62
C GLN A 153 -14.54 0.00 7.93
N TYR A 154 -13.63 -0.59 8.70
CA TYR A 154 -12.51 -1.36 8.18
C TYR A 154 -12.93 -2.84 8.09
N THR A 155 -12.58 -3.51 7.01
CA THR A 155 -12.76 -4.95 6.86
C THR A 155 -11.40 -5.58 6.58
N THR A 156 -10.99 -6.47 7.46
CA THR A 156 -9.70 -7.19 7.39
C THR A 156 -9.98 -8.69 7.24
N PRO A 157 -8.97 -9.51 6.90
CA PRO A 157 -9.15 -10.96 6.89
C PRO A 157 -9.63 -11.60 8.19
N PHE A 158 -9.58 -10.87 9.32
CA PHE A 158 -10.08 -11.35 10.61
C PHE A 158 -11.50 -10.91 10.96
N GLY A 159 -12.11 -10.04 10.15
CA GLY A 159 -13.45 -9.49 10.38
C GLY A 159 -13.54 -7.99 10.22
N ASP A 160 -14.72 -7.47 10.54
CA ASP A 160 -15.09 -6.06 10.43
C ASP A 160 -14.80 -5.29 11.72
N ILE A 161 -14.42 -4.03 11.58
CA ILE A 161 -14.15 -3.05 12.64
C ILE A 161 -14.95 -1.81 12.30
N VAL A 162 -15.85 -1.38 13.17
CA VAL A 162 -16.66 -0.17 12.96
C VAL A 162 -15.79 1.07 13.14
N ILE A 163 -15.88 2.00 12.20
CA ILE A 163 -15.27 3.33 12.34
C ILE A 163 -16.23 4.18 13.17
N ASP A 164 -15.80 4.59 14.37
CA ASP A 164 -16.58 5.52 15.19
C ASP A 164 -16.82 6.81 14.38
N ALA A 165 -18.11 7.17 14.21
CA ALA A 165 -18.55 8.34 13.46
C ALA A 165 -18.01 9.66 14.05
N LYS A 166 -17.64 9.69 15.34
CA LYS A 166 -16.99 10.86 15.95
C LYS A 166 -15.53 10.98 15.55
N GLY A 167 -14.90 9.87 15.16
CA GLY A 167 -13.47 9.74 14.92
C GLY A 167 -12.63 10.18 16.14
N PRO A 168 -11.33 9.88 16.17
CA PRO A 168 -10.47 10.55 17.12
C PRO A 168 -10.38 12.04 16.76
N ALA A 169 -10.38 12.91 17.79
CA ALA A 169 -10.23 14.36 17.62
C ALA A 169 -8.86 14.75 17.01
N ALA A 170 -7.87 13.88 17.18
CA ALA A 170 -6.53 13.91 16.56
C ALA A 170 -6.32 12.65 15.70
N LEU A 171 -5.19 12.52 14.97
CA LEU A 171 -4.84 11.21 14.44
C LEU A 171 -4.53 10.27 15.59
N ALA A 172 -5.44 9.34 15.84
CA ALA A 172 -5.18 8.19 16.70
C ALA A 172 -5.14 6.93 15.83
N THR A 173 -4.28 6.01 16.24
CA THR A 173 -4.25 4.65 15.74
C THR A 173 -5.54 3.93 16.16
N PRO A 174 -6.37 3.43 15.23
CA PRO A 174 -7.53 2.62 15.60
C PRO A 174 -7.05 1.33 16.30
N GLU A 175 -7.29 1.21 17.61
CA GLU A 175 -6.73 0.13 18.44
C GLU A 175 -7.12 -1.27 17.93
N GLU A 176 -8.38 -1.45 17.51
CA GLU A 176 -8.84 -2.72 16.93
C GLU A 176 -8.12 -3.09 15.65
N LEU A 177 -7.84 -2.10 14.80
CA LEU A 177 -7.09 -2.33 13.58
C LEU A 177 -5.63 -2.70 13.90
N ALA A 178 -5.01 -2.04 14.87
CA ALA A 178 -3.67 -2.41 15.34
C ALA A 178 -3.65 -3.84 15.91
N ARG A 179 -4.69 -4.25 16.66
CA ARG A 179 -4.82 -5.65 17.12
C ARG A 179 -4.93 -6.63 15.95
N HIS A 180 -5.67 -6.29 14.90
CA HIS A 180 -5.77 -7.14 13.70
C HIS A 180 -4.44 -7.20 12.93
N ALA A 181 -3.71 -6.10 12.84
CA ALA A 181 -2.38 -6.08 12.23
C ALA A 181 -1.36 -6.90 13.04
N GLN A 182 -1.37 -6.81 14.38
CA GLN A 182 -0.57 -7.69 15.25
C GLN A 182 -0.94 -9.16 15.09
N ARG A 183 -2.24 -9.46 14.96
CA ARG A 183 -2.74 -10.80 14.72
C ARG A 183 -2.25 -11.35 13.37
N TRP A 184 -2.18 -10.52 12.35
CA TRP A 184 -1.59 -10.89 11.06
C TRP A 184 -0.13 -11.33 11.22
N VAL A 185 0.68 -10.50 11.88
CA VAL A 185 2.10 -10.81 12.16
C VAL A 185 2.23 -12.13 12.93
N ARG A 186 1.45 -12.31 14.00
CA ARG A 186 1.58 -13.47 14.89
C ARG A 186 0.99 -14.76 14.31
N ASP A 187 -0.27 -14.73 13.90
CA ASP A 187 -1.04 -15.93 13.53
C ASP A 187 -0.75 -16.35 12.07
N ILE A 188 -0.52 -15.38 11.18
CA ILE A 188 -0.33 -15.63 9.75
C ILE A 188 1.16 -15.71 9.43
N LEU A 189 1.94 -14.70 9.79
CA LEU A 189 3.38 -14.61 9.46
C LEU A 189 4.33 -15.26 10.50
N GLU A 190 3.80 -15.92 11.55
CA GLU A 190 4.61 -16.59 12.59
C GLU A 190 5.66 -15.68 13.26
N SER A 191 5.33 -14.40 13.43
CA SER A 191 6.18 -13.36 14.06
C SER A 191 7.39 -12.91 13.23
N ALA A 192 7.34 -13.09 11.90
CA ALA A 192 8.29 -12.47 10.97
C ALA A 192 7.68 -11.24 10.27
N PRO A 193 7.69 -10.03 10.88
CA PRO A 193 7.01 -8.86 10.33
C PRO A 193 7.72 -8.18 9.14
N ALA A 194 8.93 -8.59 8.76
CA ALA A 194 9.94 -7.61 8.35
C ALA A 194 9.88 -7.02 6.92
N PRO A 195 9.34 -7.66 5.86
CA PRO A 195 9.31 -7.03 4.53
C PRO A 195 7.91 -6.91 3.89
N ALA A 196 6.86 -7.43 4.51
CA ALA A 196 5.51 -7.36 3.97
C ALA A 196 4.95 -5.93 4.04
N GLY A 197 4.16 -5.55 3.03
CA GLY A 197 3.42 -4.29 3.03
C GLY A 197 1.98 -4.46 3.48
N ILE A 198 1.19 -3.41 3.33
CA ILE A 198 -0.27 -3.50 3.34
C ILE A 198 -0.84 -3.33 1.93
N ASP A 199 -1.95 -4.01 1.64
CA ASP A 199 -2.83 -3.62 0.54
C ASP A 199 -3.95 -2.78 1.13
N LEU A 200 -4.02 -1.52 0.71
CA LEU A 200 -5.00 -0.58 1.20
C LEU A 200 -6.07 -0.36 0.12
N ILE A 201 -7.20 -1.05 0.32
CA ILE A 201 -8.31 -1.14 -0.64
C ILE A 201 -9.42 -0.18 -0.18
N VAL A 202 -9.42 1.04 -0.70
CA VAL A 202 -10.18 2.15 -0.09
C VAL A 202 -11.24 2.68 -1.04
N ASP A 203 -12.45 2.97 -0.53
CA ASP A 203 -13.45 3.74 -1.28
C ASP A 203 -12.94 5.17 -1.55
N ALA A 204 -13.00 5.64 -2.80
CA ALA A 204 -12.49 6.92 -3.25
C ALA A 204 -12.98 8.13 -2.43
N ARG A 205 -14.13 7.99 -1.75
CA ARG A 205 -14.78 9.02 -0.92
C ARG A 205 -14.32 9.02 0.53
N VAL A 206 -13.52 8.04 0.94
CA VAL A 206 -12.93 8.01 2.27
C VAL A 206 -11.99 9.20 2.43
N SER A 207 -12.03 9.80 3.62
CA SER A 207 -11.21 10.97 3.94
C SER A 207 -9.75 10.60 4.06
N TRP A 208 -8.87 11.55 3.73
CA TRP A 208 -7.44 11.40 3.92
C TRP A 208 -7.07 11.06 5.37
N ARG A 209 -7.79 11.62 6.36
CA ARG A 209 -7.63 11.26 7.78
C ARG A 209 -7.73 9.77 8.01
N THR A 210 -8.79 9.14 7.51
CA THR A 210 -9.06 7.72 7.71
C THR A 210 -7.94 6.88 7.08
N VAL A 211 -7.48 7.27 5.89
CA VAL A 211 -6.35 6.63 5.21
C VAL A 211 -5.10 6.73 6.08
N THR A 212 -4.69 7.93 6.50
CA THR A 212 -3.48 8.11 7.31
C THR A 212 -3.57 7.46 8.70
N SER A 213 -4.74 7.45 9.34
CA SER A 213 -4.96 6.69 10.60
C SER A 213 -4.82 5.18 10.40
N THR A 214 -5.26 4.66 9.24
CA THR A 214 -5.06 3.25 8.87
C THR A 214 -3.57 2.94 8.73
N LEU A 215 -2.82 3.84 8.08
CA LEU A 215 -1.37 3.70 7.92
C LEU A 215 -0.68 3.66 9.28
N MET A 216 -1.02 4.56 10.22
CA MET A 216 -0.43 4.55 11.56
C MET A 216 -0.64 3.22 12.30
N ALA A 217 -1.81 2.58 12.16
CA ALA A 217 -2.07 1.27 12.76
C ALA A 217 -1.20 0.16 12.19
N ALA A 218 -1.07 0.12 10.87
CA ALA A 218 -0.22 -0.86 10.20
C ALA A 218 1.26 -0.63 10.51
N ALA A 219 1.66 0.63 10.53
CA ALA A 219 3.04 1.04 10.71
C ALA A 219 3.51 0.80 12.17
N ALA A 220 2.60 0.88 13.15
CA ALA A 220 2.87 0.50 14.54
C ALA A 220 3.28 -0.97 14.76
N VAL A 221 3.08 -1.84 13.76
CA VAL A 221 3.51 -3.24 13.79
C VAL A 221 4.60 -3.57 12.76
N GLY A 222 5.19 -2.54 12.14
CA GLY A 222 6.30 -2.68 11.20
C GLY A 222 5.92 -2.70 9.71
N PHE A 223 4.65 -2.43 9.35
CA PHE A 223 4.27 -2.32 7.93
C PHE A 223 4.45 -0.89 7.41
N TYR A 224 5.52 -0.67 6.65
CA TYR A 224 5.87 0.65 6.11
C TYR A 224 5.44 0.83 4.66
N ARG A 225 5.51 -0.23 3.85
CA ARG A 225 5.13 -0.22 2.43
C ARG A 225 3.62 -0.34 2.28
N VAL A 226 3.05 0.51 1.42
CA VAL A 226 1.61 0.59 1.16
C VAL A 226 1.36 0.40 -0.33
N HIS A 227 0.46 -0.51 -0.67
CA HIS A 227 -0.09 -0.63 -2.02
C HIS A 227 -1.51 -0.07 -1.98
N LEU A 228 -1.71 1.14 -2.50
CA LEU A 228 -3.03 1.73 -2.67
C LEU A 228 -3.70 1.08 -3.87
N ILE A 229 -4.81 0.37 -3.63
CA ILE A 229 -5.51 -0.35 -4.70
C ILE A 229 -6.46 0.61 -5.41
N THR A 230 -6.37 0.64 -6.73
CA THR A 230 -7.01 1.61 -7.62
C THR A 230 -7.66 0.90 -8.82
N ASN A 231 -8.44 1.64 -9.61
CA ASN A 231 -8.90 1.22 -10.93
C ASN A 231 -8.13 1.96 -12.02
N ASP A 232 -7.76 1.26 -13.10
CA ASP A 232 -7.29 1.95 -14.30
C ASP A 232 -8.45 2.67 -15.00
N VAL A 233 -8.23 3.92 -15.40
CA VAL A 233 -9.23 4.74 -16.08
C VAL A 233 -9.61 4.20 -17.46
N SER A 234 -8.72 3.48 -18.15
CA SER A 234 -8.89 3.07 -19.55
C SER A 234 -9.76 1.81 -19.71
N ASP A 235 -9.52 0.78 -18.90
CA ASP A 235 -10.18 -0.52 -19.03
C ASP A 235 -10.85 -0.98 -17.72
N GLY A 236 -10.69 -0.22 -16.64
CA GLY A 236 -11.15 -0.61 -15.32
C GLY A 236 -10.39 -1.82 -14.78
N ALA A 237 -9.15 -2.10 -15.16
CA ALA A 237 -8.35 -3.09 -14.46
C ALA A 237 -8.13 -2.68 -12.99
N VAL A 238 -7.95 -3.66 -12.09
CA VAL A 238 -7.55 -3.35 -10.72
C VAL A 238 -6.03 -3.21 -10.68
N CYS A 239 -5.57 -2.03 -10.27
CA CYS A 239 -4.18 -1.63 -10.28
C CYS A 239 -3.73 -1.21 -8.88
N SER A 240 -2.44 -0.97 -8.72
CA SER A 240 -1.86 -0.55 -7.45
C SER A 240 -0.86 0.57 -7.64
N VAL A 241 -0.86 1.50 -6.69
CA VAL A 241 0.12 2.57 -6.55
C VAL A 241 0.90 2.32 -5.28
N VAL A 242 2.23 2.30 -5.37
CA VAL A 242 3.08 2.07 -4.20
C VAL A 242 3.35 3.41 -3.50
N ALA A 243 3.26 3.42 -2.18
CA ALA A 243 3.65 4.55 -1.35
C ALA A 243 4.19 4.03 -0.01
N ASN A 244 4.61 4.93 0.87
CA ASN A 244 5.05 4.56 2.21
C ASN A 244 4.34 5.35 3.31
N SER A 245 4.21 4.71 4.47
CA SER A 245 3.78 5.36 5.70
C SER A 245 4.94 6.20 6.26
N PRO A 246 4.72 7.47 6.64
CA PRO A 246 5.72 8.27 7.32
C PRO A 246 5.80 7.81 8.79
N ILE A 247 6.68 6.87 9.11
CA ILE A 247 7.16 6.72 10.49
C ILE A 247 8.53 7.34 10.59
N PHE A 248 8.54 8.63 10.86
CA PHE A 248 9.69 9.24 11.49
C PHE A 248 9.25 9.54 12.91
N GLU A 249 9.76 8.77 13.88
CA GLU A 249 9.89 9.35 15.22
C GLU A 249 10.72 10.64 14.99
N ALA A 250 10.19 11.80 15.37
CA ALA A 250 10.80 13.10 15.05
C ALA A 250 12.28 13.18 15.48
N GLU A 251 12.69 12.35 16.45
CA GLU A 251 14.04 12.25 16.99
C GLU A 251 14.96 11.24 16.25
N ARG A 252 14.47 10.53 15.23
CA ARG A 252 15.20 9.44 14.53
C ARG A 252 15.43 9.67 13.04
N LEU A 253 15.08 10.84 12.51
CA LEU A 253 15.54 11.20 11.16
C LEU A 253 17.08 11.21 11.17
N PRO A 254 17.76 10.51 10.25
CA PRO A 254 19.19 10.67 10.09
C PRO A 254 19.51 12.15 9.97
N ALA A 255 20.52 12.66 10.69
CA ALA A 255 20.82 14.09 10.76
C ALA A 255 21.11 14.75 9.40
N ASN A 256 21.36 13.95 8.36
CA ASN A 256 21.61 14.34 6.98
C ASN A 256 20.41 14.09 6.03
N MET A 257 19.30 13.54 6.54
CA MET A 257 18.09 13.30 5.74
C MET A 257 17.30 14.60 5.64
N LYS A 258 17.38 15.23 4.47
CA LYS A 258 16.51 16.35 4.13
C LYS A 258 15.16 15.81 3.65
N MET A 259 14.06 16.34 4.17
CA MET A 259 12.73 15.94 3.74
C MET A 259 12.04 17.07 3.00
N LEU A 260 11.72 16.81 1.74
CA LEU A 260 10.87 17.69 0.97
C LEU A 260 9.41 17.42 1.34
N VAL A 261 8.72 18.43 1.83
CA VAL A 261 7.29 18.38 2.13
C VAL A 261 6.54 19.13 1.04
N VAL A 262 5.60 18.43 0.40
CA VAL A 262 4.62 18.98 -0.54
C VAL A 262 3.27 19.00 0.17
N ALA A 263 2.89 20.15 0.71
CA ALA A 263 1.66 20.32 1.47
C ALA A 263 0.56 20.95 0.60
N MET A 264 -0.58 20.26 0.48
CA MET A 264 -1.74 20.68 -0.29
C MET A 264 -2.85 21.24 0.61
N TYR A 265 -3.35 22.42 0.24
CA TYR A 265 -4.42 23.15 0.93
C TYR A 265 -5.54 23.50 -0.04
N PRO A 266 -6.82 23.26 0.31
CA PRO A 266 -7.93 23.83 -0.44
C PRO A 266 -7.94 25.36 -0.26
N ILE A 267 -8.04 26.11 -1.34
CA ILE A 267 -8.20 27.56 -1.30
C ILE A 267 -9.67 27.90 -1.52
N THR A 268 -10.21 28.75 -0.63
CA THR A 268 -11.54 29.31 -0.81
C THR A 268 -11.48 30.36 -1.90
N VAL A 269 -12.01 30.03 -3.07
CA VAL A 269 -12.15 30.95 -4.19
C VAL A 269 -13.56 31.55 -4.17
N ALA A 270 -13.74 32.76 -4.71
CA ALA A 270 -15.05 33.42 -4.80
C ALA A 270 -16.09 32.50 -5.45
N ALA A 271 -17.36 32.64 -5.07
CA ALA A 271 -18.45 31.81 -5.57
C ALA A 271 -18.48 31.84 -7.12
N GLY A 272 -18.35 30.68 -7.76
CA GLY A 272 -18.34 30.52 -9.22
C GLY A 272 -16.96 30.41 -9.86
N ALA A 273 -15.86 30.59 -9.10
CA ALA A 273 -14.51 30.34 -9.61
C ALA A 273 -14.14 28.83 -9.56
N PRO A 274 -13.28 28.36 -10.47
CA PRO A 274 -12.80 26.97 -10.45
C PRO A 274 -12.07 26.69 -9.13
N ARG A 275 -12.27 25.50 -8.59
CA ARG A 275 -11.65 25.07 -7.33
C ARG A 275 -10.13 25.16 -7.46
N GLN A 276 -9.51 26.03 -6.67
CA GLN A 276 -8.07 26.23 -6.65
C GLN A 276 -7.47 25.54 -5.42
N LEU A 277 -6.32 24.91 -5.60
CA LEU A 277 -5.54 24.31 -4.52
C LEU A 277 -4.23 25.08 -4.36
N GLY A 278 -3.89 25.38 -3.12
CA GLY A 278 -2.62 25.98 -2.72
C GLY A 278 -1.62 24.89 -2.35
N PHE A 279 -0.36 25.09 -2.74
CA PHE A 279 0.72 24.18 -2.44
C PHE A 279 1.81 24.92 -1.69
N ARG A 280 2.25 24.37 -0.56
CA ARG A 280 3.40 24.85 0.20
C ARG A 280 4.51 23.80 0.10
N ILE A 281 5.62 24.20 -0.50
CA ILE A 281 6.81 23.38 -0.73
C ILE A 281 7.85 23.79 0.29
N ALA A 282 8.23 22.86 1.16
CA ALA A 282 9.20 23.12 2.21
C ALA A 282 10.32 22.07 2.23
N LEU A 283 11.55 22.53 2.42
CA LEU A 283 12.71 21.67 2.70
C LEU A 283 13.30 22.11 4.03
N ASP A 284 13.32 21.22 5.03
CA ASP A 284 13.86 21.50 6.37
C ASP A 284 13.36 22.86 6.94
N GLU A 285 12.03 23.05 6.93
CA GLU A 285 11.30 24.27 7.37
C GLU A 285 11.41 25.51 6.46
N GLN A 286 12.36 25.55 5.52
CA GLN A 286 12.46 26.62 4.53
C GLN A 286 11.38 26.47 3.45
N ILE A 287 10.54 27.49 3.30
CA ILE A 287 9.50 27.54 2.26
C ILE A 287 10.08 28.12 0.97
N PHE A 288 9.85 27.45 -0.15
CA PHE A 288 10.25 27.92 -1.47
C PHE A 288 9.05 28.54 -2.17
N LYS A 289 9.13 29.81 -2.56
CA LYS A 289 8.06 30.51 -3.27
C LYS A 289 8.36 30.62 -4.76
N ALA A 290 7.36 30.40 -5.59
CA ALA A 290 7.38 30.86 -6.97
C ALA A 290 6.90 32.32 -7.00
N GLU A 291 7.57 33.20 -7.76
CA GLU A 291 7.12 34.58 -7.94
C GLU A 291 5.85 34.62 -8.80
N LEU A 292 4.66 34.50 -8.20
CA LEU A 292 3.38 34.54 -8.93
C LEU A 292 2.29 35.31 -8.18
N ALA A 293 1.67 36.27 -8.88
CA ALA A 293 0.80 37.30 -8.33
C ALA A 293 -0.66 36.89 -7.98
N ALA A 294 -1.00 35.60 -7.92
CA ALA A 294 -2.39 35.15 -7.83
C ALA A 294 -2.65 34.02 -6.81
N CYS A 295 -1.69 33.72 -5.94
CA CYS A 295 -1.83 32.74 -4.87
C CYS A 295 -1.69 33.42 -3.50
N ASP A 296 -2.29 32.84 -2.46
CA ASP A 296 -2.09 33.30 -1.08
C ASP A 296 -0.58 33.42 -0.77
N GLU A 297 -0.16 34.47 -0.07
CA GLU A 297 1.24 34.76 0.21
C GLU A 297 1.93 33.64 1.01
N GLU A 298 1.18 32.82 1.76
CA GLU A 298 1.73 31.69 2.50
C GLU A 298 2.01 30.45 1.63
N MET A 299 1.55 30.45 0.38
CA MET A 299 1.69 29.34 -0.55
C MET A 299 2.91 29.53 -1.47
N SER A 300 3.50 28.41 -1.88
CA SER A 300 4.54 28.40 -2.90
C SER A 300 3.98 28.70 -4.28
N PHE A 301 2.84 28.10 -4.61
CA PHE A 301 2.06 28.35 -5.82
C PHE A 301 0.67 27.73 -5.67
N CYS A 302 -0.21 28.04 -6.63
CA CYS A 302 -1.55 27.50 -6.74
C CYS A 302 -1.70 26.71 -8.04
N ALA A 303 -2.55 25.68 -8.05
CA ALA A 303 -2.94 24.97 -9.26
C ALA A 303 -4.41 24.53 -9.21
N THR A 304 -5.00 24.34 -10.38
CA THR A 304 -6.38 23.88 -10.57
C THR A 304 -6.45 22.44 -11.07
N THR A 305 -5.37 21.94 -11.70
CA THR A 305 -5.26 20.56 -12.17
C THR A 305 -3.94 19.90 -11.73
N PRO A 306 -3.85 18.56 -11.71
CA PRO A 306 -2.60 17.85 -11.45
C PRO A 306 -1.50 18.16 -12.47
N GLU A 307 -1.85 18.38 -13.75
CA GLU A 307 -0.89 18.74 -14.81
C GLU A 307 -0.31 20.14 -14.58
N GLU A 308 -1.16 21.12 -14.25
CA GLU A 308 -0.72 22.47 -13.91
C GLU A 308 0.18 22.47 -12.68
N PHE A 309 -0.18 21.66 -11.66
CA PHE A 309 0.68 21.46 -10.50
C PHE A 309 2.05 20.89 -10.90
N ALA A 310 2.08 19.83 -11.73
CA ALA A 310 3.33 19.19 -12.12
C ALA A 310 4.25 20.16 -12.86
N THR A 311 3.72 20.98 -13.77
CA THR A 311 4.48 22.01 -14.48
C THR A 311 5.04 23.07 -13.53
N ARG A 312 4.22 23.59 -12.62
CA ARG A 312 4.65 24.63 -11.67
C ARG A 312 5.68 24.09 -10.67
N PHE A 313 5.48 22.86 -10.21
CA PHE A 313 6.39 22.21 -9.28
C PHE A 313 7.74 21.88 -9.93
N ASP A 314 7.73 21.35 -11.16
CA ASP A 314 8.95 21.12 -11.94
C ASP A 314 9.74 22.42 -12.17
N SER A 315 9.06 23.53 -12.50
CA SER A 315 9.70 24.85 -12.59
C SER A 315 10.39 25.23 -11.29
N LEU A 316 9.68 25.15 -10.16
CA LEU A 316 10.23 25.50 -8.84
C LEU A 316 11.47 24.65 -8.47
N VAL A 317 11.44 23.35 -8.80
CA VAL A 317 12.55 22.43 -8.57
C VAL A 317 13.75 22.77 -9.46
N ASN A 318 13.51 23.11 -10.73
CA ASN A 318 14.57 23.50 -11.67
C ASN A 318 15.21 24.87 -11.32
N ASP A 319 14.43 25.78 -10.74
CA ASP A 319 14.90 27.10 -10.31
C ASP A 319 15.69 27.06 -8.97
N SER A 320 15.62 25.96 -8.22
CA SER A 320 16.28 25.79 -6.92
C SER A 320 17.20 24.57 -6.88
N ARG A 321 18.51 24.80 -6.86
CA ARG A 321 19.52 23.73 -6.73
C ARG A 321 19.34 22.87 -5.47
N GLU A 322 18.88 23.48 -4.38
CA GLU A 322 18.62 22.78 -3.11
C GLU A 322 17.43 21.83 -3.23
N LEU A 323 16.33 22.29 -3.84
CA LEU A 323 15.17 21.45 -4.12
C LEU A 323 15.53 20.33 -5.08
N ALA A 324 16.26 20.61 -6.17
CA ALA A 324 16.70 19.58 -7.11
C ALA A 324 17.57 18.49 -6.45
N THR A 325 18.36 18.86 -5.42
CA THR A 325 19.18 17.88 -4.69
C THR A 325 18.34 17.08 -3.68
N ALA A 326 17.44 17.73 -2.96
CA ALA A 326 16.54 17.08 -2.01
C ALA A 326 15.48 16.20 -2.69
N ALA A 327 15.04 16.62 -3.87
CA ALA A 327 14.15 15.88 -4.75
C ALA A 327 14.62 14.45 -5.00
N ALA A 328 15.93 14.21 -4.99
CA ALA A 328 16.53 12.93 -5.33
C ALA A 328 16.34 11.83 -4.26
N THR A 329 15.99 12.19 -3.03
CA THR A 329 15.98 11.25 -1.90
C THR A 329 14.56 10.79 -1.53
N HIS A 330 13.75 11.64 -0.90
CA HIS A 330 12.42 11.28 -0.39
C HIS A 330 11.48 12.50 -0.34
N VAL A 331 10.17 12.27 -0.54
CA VAL A 331 9.15 13.32 -0.52
C VAL A 331 7.99 12.91 0.36
N ILE A 332 7.54 13.81 1.24
CA ILE A 332 6.26 13.68 1.94
C ILE A 332 5.22 14.48 1.18
N PHE A 333 4.19 13.80 0.68
CA PHE A 333 2.97 14.46 0.23
C PHE A 333 1.99 14.54 1.39
N ALA A 334 1.55 15.74 1.76
CA ALA A 334 0.64 15.96 2.88
C ALA A 334 -0.56 16.81 2.47
N THR A 335 -1.73 16.51 3.02
CA THR A 335 -2.95 17.32 2.82
C THR A 335 -3.79 17.40 4.09
N LEU A 336 -4.79 18.28 4.08
CA LEU A 336 -5.75 18.41 5.16
C LEU A 336 -6.54 17.10 5.38
N PRO A 337 -6.96 16.80 6.62
CA PRO A 337 -7.62 15.54 6.95
C PRO A 337 -8.93 15.26 6.19
N ASN A 338 -9.63 16.32 5.74
CA ASN A 338 -10.91 16.24 5.05
C ASN A 338 -10.79 16.16 3.52
N ALA A 339 -9.57 16.15 2.96
CA ALA A 339 -9.39 15.92 1.53
C ALA A 339 -9.92 14.53 1.14
N SER A 340 -10.49 14.42 -0.06
CA SER A 340 -10.87 13.11 -0.61
C SER A 340 -9.60 12.34 -1.00
N LEU A 341 -9.63 11.02 -0.87
CA LEU A 341 -8.51 10.17 -1.30
C LEU A 341 -8.19 10.35 -2.78
N GLN A 342 -9.19 10.43 -3.67
CA GLN A 342 -8.95 10.63 -5.10
C GLN A 342 -8.12 11.89 -5.37
N THR A 343 -8.54 13.03 -4.83
CA THR A 343 -7.81 14.29 -5.01
C THR A 343 -6.39 14.19 -4.46
N ALA A 344 -6.22 13.63 -3.25
CA ALA A 344 -4.89 13.47 -2.66
C ALA A 344 -3.99 12.57 -3.53
N LEU A 345 -4.52 11.48 -4.06
CA LEU A 345 -3.81 10.54 -4.92
C LEU A 345 -3.37 11.19 -6.24
N ASP A 346 -4.24 11.97 -6.89
CA ASP A 346 -3.92 12.64 -8.15
C ASP A 346 -2.71 13.57 -8.02
N TYR A 347 -2.67 14.38 -6.96
CA TYR A 347 -1.57 15.31 -6.71
C TYR A 347 -0.32 14.62 -6.14
N MET A 348 -0.47 13.53 -5.39
CA MET A 348 0.65 12.69 -4.97
C MET A 348 1.35 12.05 -6.17
N LEU A 349 0.59 11.52 -7.13
CA LEU A 349 1.13 10.98 -8.38
C LEU A 349 1.76 12.06 -9.26
N ALA A 350 1.13 13.24 -9.34
CA ALA A 350 1.72 14.37 -10.04
C ALA A 350 3.05 14.82 -9.41
N THR A 351 3.16 14.74 -8.08
CA THR A 351 4.41 15.00 -7.33
C THR A 351 5.49 14.00 -7.74
N ALA A 352 5.19 12.70 -7.73
CA ALA A 352 6.12 11.67 -8.14
C ALA A 352 6.62 11.87 -9.58
N ARG A 353 5.70 12.17 -10.51
CA ARG A 353 6.01 12.41 -11.94
C ARG A 353 6.89 13.63 -12.15
N ALA A 354 6.53 14.77 -11.57
CA ALA A 354 7.29 16.01 -11.70
C ALA A 354 8.74 15.83 -11.23
N MET A 355 8.92 15.03 -10.17
CA MET A 355 10.21 14.77 -9.54
C MET A 355 10.98 13.61 -10.17
N ARG A 356 10.35 12.88 -11.09
CA ARG A 356 10.86 11.63 -11.68
C ARG A 356 11.29 10.62 -10.61
N LEU A 357 10.50 10.54 -9.54
CA LEU A 357 10.74 9.62 -8.43
C LEU A 357 10.00 8.31 -8.64
N ASP A 358 10.65 7.23 -8.25
CA ASP A 358 9.96 5.98 -7.98
C ASP A 358 8.91 6.24 -6.90
N GLN A 359 7.71 5.69 -7.07
CA GLN A 359 6.60 5.92 -6.13
C GLN A 359 6.94 5.45 -4.70
N GLU A 360 7.86 4.49 -4.57
CA GLU A 360 8.45 4.03 -3.31
C GLU A 360 9.21 5.12 -2.54
N LYS A 361 9.49 6.28 -3.12
CA LYS A 361 10.12 7.42 -2.43
C LYS A 361 9.11 8.45 -1.93
N VAL A 362 7.81 8.21 -2.14
CA VAL A 362 6.73 9.08 -1.72
C VAL A 362 6.09 8.57 -0.44
N PHE A 363 6.04 9.43 0.57
CA PHE A 363 5.46 9.17 1.88
C PHE A 363 4.14 9.92 2.03
N MET A 364 3.13 9.24 2.58
CA MET A 364 1.79 9.78 2.77
C MET A 364 1.64 10.48 4.12
N GLY A 365 1.83 11.80 4.15
CA GLY A 365 1.65 12.63 5.35
C GLY A 365 0.27 13.27 5.46
N PHE A 366 -0.01 13.93 6.58
CA PHE A 366 -1.17 14.79 6.75
C PHE A 366 -0.76 16.11 7.42
N ILE A 367 -1.61 17.12 7.30
CA ILE A 367 -1.40 18.43 7.92
C ILE A 367 -2.23 18.49 9.21
N GLN A 368 -1.57 18.63 10.35
CA GLN A 368 -2.22 18.94 11.62
C GLN A 368 -2.54 20.44 11.66
N LYS A 369 -3.76 20.78 12.06
CA LYS A 369 -4.16 22.18 12.29
C LYS A 369 -3.93 22.58 13.73
#